data_AF-A0A0K9G8U2-F1
#
_entry.id   AF-A0A0K9G8U2-F1
#
_cell.length_a   1.000
_cell.length_b   1.000
_cell.length_c   1.000
_cell.angle_alpha   90.00
_cell.angle_beta   90.00
_cell.angle_gamma   90.00
#
_symmetry.space_group_name_H-M   'P 1'
#
loop_
_entity.id
_entity.type
_entity.pdbx_description
1 polymer ?
#
loop_
_entity_poly.entity_id
_entity_poly.type
_entity_poly.pdbx_seq_one_letter_code
_entity_poly.pdbx_strand_id
1 'polypeptide(L)' 'MIRELHQKGWTKIAIAQETGFDRKTVSKYINKDQVSQSPKCKGR' A
#
# COMPACT_ATOMS: atom_id res chain seq x y z
N MET A 1 -3.20 1.47 9.40
CA MET A 1 -3.48 2.79 8.82
C MET A 1 -3.71 2.75 7.29
N ILE A 2 -2.71 3.00 6.44
CA ILE A 2 -2.89 3.09 4.97
C ILE A 2 -3.40 1.77 4.35
N ARG A 3 -2.88 0.63 4.79
CA ARG A 3 -3.29 -0.71 4.30
C ARG A 3 -4.73 -1.06 4.70
N GLU A 4 -5.12 -0.78 5.94
CA GLU A 4 -6.49 -1.04 6.42
C GLU A 4 -7.51 -0.15 5.70
N LEU A 5 -7.17 1.12 5.45
CA LEU A 5 -8.03 2.02 4.68
C LEU A 5 -8.13 1.55 3.22
N HIS A 6 -7.01 1.13 2.62
CA HIS A 6 -7.00 0.57 1.26
C HIS A 6 -7.78 -0.75 1.15
N GLN A 7 -7.70 -1.63 2.16
CA GLN A 7 -8.47 -2.87 2.23
C GLN A 7 -9.96 -2.63 2.44
N LYS A 8 -10.34 -1.55 3.14
CA LYS A 8 -11.73 -1.06 3.25
C LYS A 8 -12.24 -0.41 1.95
N GLY A 9 -11.43 -0.36 0.88
CA GLY A 9 -11.82 0.18 -0.42
C GLY A 9 -11.62 1.68 -0.58
N TRP A 10 -10.89 2.33 0.34
CA TRP A 10 -10.66 3.76 0.26
C TRP A 10 -9.67 4.10 -0.85
N THR A 11 -9.95 5.16 -1.60
CA THR A 11 -9.07 5.65 -2.66
C THR A 11 -7.82 6.30 -2.09
N LYS A 12 -6.70 6.19 -2.81
CA LYS A 12 -5.39 6.75 -2.41
C LYS A 12 -5.46 8.24 -2.05
N ILE A 13 -6.38 8.98 -2.66
CA ILE A 13 -6.60 10.43 -2.42
C ILE A 13 -7.29 10.64 -1.08
N ALA A 14 -8.37 9.90 -0.81
CA ALA A 14 -9.07 9.97 0.47
C ALA A 14 -8.14 9.59 1.63
N ILE A 15 -7.32 8.55 1.44
CA ILE A 15 -6.30 8.14 2.42
C ILE A 15 -5.29 9.28 2.63
N ALA A 16 -4.78 9.90 1.57
CA ALA A 16 -3.83 11.01 1.66
C ALA A 16 -4.41 12.21 2.40
N GLN A 17 -5.69 12.54 2.17
CA GLN A 17 -6.38 13.64 2.86
C GLN A 17 -6.63 13.34 4.33
N GLU A 18 -7.08 12.12 4.65
CA GLU A 18 -7.36 11.67 6.01
C GLU A 18 -6.08 11.58 6.87
N THR A 19 -5.01 11.07 6.28
CA THR A 19 -3.74 10.82 7.01
C THR A 19 -2.73 11.96 6.90
N GLY A 20 -2.97 12.93 6.03
CA GLY A 20 -2.02 14.01 5.73
C GLY A 20 -0.74 13.54 5.02
N PHE A 21 -0.70 12.29 4.54
CA PHE A 21 0.46 11.76 3.82
C PHE A 21 0.47 12.15 2.36
N ASP A 22 1.67 12.33 1.81
CA ASP A 22 1.84 12.51 0.38
C ASP A 22 1.36 11.27 -0.39
N ARG A 23 0.76 11.51 -1.57
CA ARG A 23 0.20 10.47 -2.43
C ARG A 23 1.24 9.43 -2.85
N LYS A 24 2.51 9.83 -3.01
CA LYS A 24 3.64 8.92 -3.31
C LYS A 24 3.90 7.99 -2.13
N THR A 25 3.81 8.51 -0.90
CA THR A 25 3.95 7.71 0.32
C THR A 25 2.84 6.68 0.42
N VAL A 26 1.58 7.08 0.21
CA VAL A 26 0.43 6.16 0.15
C VAL A 26 0.65 5.06 -0.89
N SER A 27 1.10 5.42 -2.10
CA SER A 27 1.41 4.45 -3.16
C SER A 27 2.54 3.48 -2.77
N LYS A 28 3.59 3.98 -2.12
CA LYS A 28 4.75 3.20 -1.67
C LYS A 28 4.37 2.18 -0.59
N TYR A 29 3.46 2.54 0.32
CA TYR A 29 2.95 1.63 1.35
C TYR A 29 2.00 0.56 0.79
N ILE A 30 1.25 0.87 -0.27
CA ILE A 30 0.42 -0.13 -0.96
C ILE A 30 1.30 -1.11 -1.75
N ASN A 31 2.34 -0.62 -2.45
CA ASN A 31 3.22 -1.46 -3.27
C ASN A 31 4.23 -2.28 -2.47
N LYS A 32 4.72 -1.76 -1.34
CA LYS A 32 5.67 -2.48 -0.47
C LYS A 32 5.13 -3.84 -0.01
N ASP A 33 3.82 -3.99 0.07
CA ASP A 33 3.17 -5.25 0.41
C ASP A 33 3.37 -6.33 -0.67
N GLN A 34 3.28 -5.96 -1.94
CA GLN A 34 3.47 -6.89 -3.05
C GLN A 34 4.91 -7.40 -3.14
N VAL A 35 5.89 -6.60 -2.69
CA VAL A 35 7.30 -6.99 -2.67
C VAL A 35 7.61 -7.99 -1.55
N SER A 36 6.84 -7.99 -0.45
CA SER A 36 7.00 -8.96 0.65
C SER A 36 6.22 -10.27 0.48
N GLN A 37 5.25 -10.33 -0.44
CA GLN A 37 4.40 -11.52 -0.65
C GLN A 37 4.75 -12.35 -1.89
N SER A 38 5.83 -12.02 -2.61
CA SER A 38 6.41 -13.03 -3.49
C SER A 38 7.21 -13.99 -2.60
N PRO A 39 6.79 -15.26 -2.39
CA PRO A 39 7.80 -16.27 -2.14
C PRO A 39 8.72 -16.14 -3.36
N LYS A 40 9.98 -15.76 -3.15
CA LYS A 40 11.00 -16.06 -4.15
C LYS A 40 10.84 -17.55 -4.40
N CYS A 41 10.21 -17.92 -5.49
CA CYS A 41 10.29 -19.27 -6.01
C CYS A 41 11.79 -19.54 -6.12
N LYS A 42 12.29 -20.34 -5.17
CA LYS A 42 13.50 -21.12 -5.35
C LYS A 42 13.21 -21.99 -6.57
N GLY A 43 13.60 -21.51 -7.73
CA GLY A 43 13.51 -22.23 -8.99
C GLY A 43 14.89 -22.31 -9.59
N ARG A 44 15.62 -23.36 -9.17
CA ARG A 44 16.84 -23.97 -9.72
C ARG A 44 17.89 -23.07 -10.37
#